data_AF-A0A085LRX7-F1
#
_entry.id   AF-A0A085LRX7-F1
#
_cell.length_a   1.000
_cell.length_b   1.000
_cell.length_c   1.000
_cell.angle_alpha   90.00
_cell.angle_beta   90.00
_cell.angle_gamma   90.00
#
_symmetry.space_group_name_H-M   'P 1'
#
loop_
_entity.id
_entity.type
_entity.pdbx_description
1 polymer ?
#
loop_
_entity_poly.entity_id
_entity_poly.type
_entity_poly.pdbx_seq_one_letter_code
_entity_poly.pdbx_strand_id
1 'polypeptide(L)'
;MLRIVARLANAEFLNEEPKNPIALPRKHALTRLFIRSAHRDVGYLGVSSTRAELGRRFFIPKFISTVKHEIHACKTCRKQRPIAVQAPVALIHNNRLQFQAFPFASCGMDYFGPFVISRKRKRWGLIFMSHHESDPSGGLYPNEYRIVVFSLRAFYSKAW
;
A
#
# COMPACT_ATOMS: atom_id res chain seq x y z
N MET A 1 -35.63 7.48 25.90
CA MET A 1 -34.18 7.56 25.57
C MET A 1 -33.52 8.51 26.56
N LEU A 2 -32.38 8.14 27.13
CA LEU A 2 -31.64 8.99 28.06
C LEU A 2 -30.67 9.87 27.27
N ARG A 3 -30.60 11.18 27.57
CA ARG A 3 -29.69 12.13 26.94
C ARG A 3 -28.75 12.71 27.99
N ILE A 4 -27.55 13.08 27.58
CA ILE A 4 -26.53 13.67 28.47
C ILE A 4 -26.29 15.09 28.02
N VAL A 5 -26.16 16.02 28.96
CA VAL A 5 -25.76 17.39 28.69
C VAL A 5 -24.25 17.40 28.41
N ALA A 6 -23.85 17.75 27.20
CA ALA A 6 -22.45 17.87 26.84
C ALA A 6 -21.87 19.21 27.28
N ARG A 7 -20.54 19.31 27.31
CA ARG A 7 -19.83 20.58 27.57
C ARG A 7 -20.15 21.69 26.56
N LEU A 8 -20.69 21.30 25.40
CA LEU A 8 -21.07 22.20 24.32
C LEU A 8 -22.50 22.74 24.46
N ALA A 9 -23.20 22.47 25.57
CA ALA A 9 -24.60 22.86 25.76
C ALA A 9 -24.89 24.34 25.49
N ASN A 10 -23.97 25.24 25.83
CA ASN A 10 -24.15 26.69 25.66
C ASN A 10 -23.67 27.22 24.30
N ALA A 11 -23.23 26.36 23.37
CA ALA A 11 -22.73 26.80 22.06
C ALA A 11 -23.89 27.10 21.10
N GLU A 12 -24.29 28.36 21.00
CA GLU A 12 -25.47 28.80 20.22
C GLU A 12 -25.40 28.42 18.72
N PHE A 13 -24.21 28.40 18.13
CA PHE A 13 -23.99 28.05 16.72
C PHE A 13 -24.14 26.55 16.40
N LEU A 14 -24.32 25.69 17.41
CA LEU A 14 -24.50 24.25 17.23
C LEU A 14 -25.98 23.85 17.30
N ASN A 15 -26.32 22.81 16.54
CA ASN A 15 -27.61 22.13 16.65
C ASN A 15 -27.75 21.44 18.03
N GLU A 16 -28.98 21.09 18.41
CA GLU A 16 -29.27 20.46 19.71
C GLU A 16 -28.69 19.06 19.90
N GLU A 17 -28.54 18.30 18.82
CA GLU A 17 -28.00 16.92 18.87
C GLU A 17 -26.61 16.82 19.50
N PRO A 18 -25.58 17.58 19.06
CA PRO A 18 -24.25 17.55 19.68
C PRO A 18 -24.22 18.19 21.08
N LYS A 19 -25.16 19.07 21.41
CA LYS A 19 -25.30 19.66 22.75
C LYS A 19 -25.82 18.66 23.77
N ASN A 20 -26.79 17.85 23.35
CA ASN A 20 -27.49 16.90 24.21
C ASN A 20 -27.50 15.51 23.58
N PRO A 21 -26.36 14.83 23.41
CA PRO A 21 -26.32 13.54 22.71
C PRO A 21 -27.13 12.44 23.42
N ILE A 22 -27.66 11.50 22.64
CA ILE A 22 -28.35 10.32 23.15
C ILE A 22 -27.33 9.35 23.75
N ALA A 23 -27.54 8.94 24.99
CA ALA A 23 -26.70 7.99 25.68
C ALA A 23 -27.02 6.56 25.21
N LEU A 24 -26.04 5.90 24.61
CA LEU A 24 -26.16 4.53 24.15
C LEU A 24 -25.32 3.58 25.04
N PRO A 25 -25.91 2.52 25.60
CA PRO A 25 -25.17 1.57 26.41
C PRO A 25 -24.14 0.82 25.57
N ARG A 26 -22.92 0.68 26.10
CA ARG A 26 -21.78 0.08 25.38
C ARG A 26 -22.05 -1.30 24.76
N LYS A 27 -22.71 -2.19 25.51
CA LYS A 27 -22.90 -3.60 25.12
C LYS A 27 -24.26 -3.87 24.44
N HIS A 28 -25.07 -2.84 24.20
CA HIS A 28 -26.41 -3.02 23.66
C HIS A 28 -26.39 -3.29 22.14
N ALA A 29 -27.31 -4.13 21.66
CA ALA A 29 -27.39 -4.51 20.24
C ALA A 29 -27.59 -3.28 19.33
N LEU A 30 -28.45 -2.33 19.72
CA LEU A 30 -28.67 -1.09 18.98
C LEU A 30 -27.39 -0.27 18.79
N THR A 31 -26.55 -0.16 19.83
CA THR A 31 -25.27 0.55 19.75
C THR A 31 -24.38 -0.04 18.66
N ARG A 32 -24.34 -1.37 18.56
CA ARG A 32 -23.58 -2.07 17.52
C ARG A 32 -24.15 -1.81 16.13
N LEU A 33 -25.47 -1.79 15.99
CA LEU A 33 -26.15 -1.48 14.73
C LEU A 33 -25.85 -0.06 14.27
N PHE A 34 -25.95 0.93 15.16
CA PHE A 34 -25.59 2.32 14.84
C PHE A 34 -24.13 2.45 14.42
N ILE A 35 -23.21 1.80 15.14
CA ILE A 35 -21.79 1.82 14.78
C ILE A 35 -21.57 1.24 13.37
N ARG A 36 -22.22 0.12 13.05
CA ARG A 36 -22.09 -0.53 11.74
C ARG A 36 -22.71 0.29 10.61
N SER A 37 -23.83 0.97 10.87
CA SER A 37 -24.45 1.89 9.91
C SER A 37 -23.50 3.05 9.63
N ALA A 38 -23.10 3.78 10.68
CA ALA A 38 -22.20 4.92 10.52
C ALA A 38 -20.88 4.54 9.85
N HIS A 39 -20.34 3.35 10.15
CA HIS A 39 -19.14 2.84 9.51
C HIS A 39 -19.30 2.62 8.00
N ARG A 40 -20.49 2.19 7.56
CA ARG A 40 -20.85 2.06 6.14
C ARG A 40 -21.08 3.44 5.51
N ASP A 41 -21.76 4.34 6.21
CA ASP A 41 -22.12 5.66 5.72
C ASP A 41 -20.87 6.53 5.47
N VAL A 42 -19.85 6.40 6.32
CA VAL A 42 -18.53 7.04 6.09
C VAL A 42 -17.64 6.27 5.11
N GLY A 43 -18.15 5.25 4.41
CA GLY A 43 -17.40 4.53 3.38
C GLY A 43 -16.23 3.70 3.91
N TYR A 44 -16.35 3.10 5.10
CA TYR A 44 -15.33 2.21 5.69
C TYR A 44 -13.98 2.87 6.02
N LEU A 45 -13.92 4.21 6.12
CA LEU A 45 -12.70 5.01 6.40
C LEU A 45 -12.05 4.78 7.80
N GLY A 46 -12.54 3.81 8.57
CA GLY A 46 -11.95 3.40 9.84
C GLY A 46 -12.53 4.10 11.07
N VAL A 47 -11.81 4.00 12.19
CA VAL A 47 -12.31 4.34 13.53
C VAL A 47 -12.56 5.83 13.70
N SER A 48 -11.65 6.68 13.21
CA SER A 48 -11.73 8.13 13.42
C SER A 48 -12.97 8.73 12.76
N SER A 49 -13.18 8.43 11.48
CA SER A 49 -14.32 8.91 10.70
C SER A 49 -15.65 8.39 11.26
N THR A 50 -15.72 7.09 11.57
CA THR A 50 -16.92 6.49 12.15
C THR A 50 -17.28 7.12 13.51
N ARG A 51 -16.27 7.38 14.35
CA ARG A 51 -16.46 8.06 15.64
C ARG A 51 -16.92 9.50 15.46
N ALA A 52 -16.33 10.23 14.51
CA ALA A 52 -16.70 11.61 14.24
C ALA A 52 -18.16 11.72 13.82
N GLU A 53 -18.63 10.82 12.95
CA GLU A 53 -20.03 10.77 12.52
C GLU A 53 -20.98 10.47 13.68
N LEU A 54 -20.72 9.39 14.43
CA LEU A 54 -21.54 8.99 15.58
C LEU A 54 -21.53 10.05 16.70
N GLY A 55 -20.41 10.73 16.92
CA GLY A 55 -20.23 11.73 17.97
C GLY A 55 -21.08 12.99 17.79
N ARG A 56 -21.67 13.19 16.60
CA ARG A 56 -22.60 14.29 16.35
C ARG A 56 -23.95 14.12 17.07
N ARG A 57 -24.31 12.88 17.43
CA ARG A 57 -25.65 12.53 17.96
C ARG A 57 -25.61 11.65 19.20
N PHE A 58 -24.55 10.87 19.38
CA PHE A 58 -24.50 9.83 20.40
C PHE A 58 -23.33 9.98 21.37
N PHE A 59 -23.62 9.64 22.63
CA PHE A 59 -22.61 9.41 23.65
C PHE A 59 -22.54 7.91 23.96
N ILE A 60 -21.37 7.30 23.70
CA ILE A 60 -21.13 5.87 23.95
C ILE A 60 -20.00 5.73 24.97
N PRO A 61 -20.22 5.04 26.12
CA PRO A 61 -19.14 4.76 27.06
C PRO A 61 -18.01 3.96 26.42
N LYS A 62 -16.76 4.34 26.71
CA LYS A 62 -15.55 3.78 26.06
C LYS A 62 -15.63 3.83 24.52
N PHE A 63 -16.14 4.94 23.99
CA PHE A 63 -16.52 5.14 22.59
C PHE A 63 -15.53 4.56 21.59
N ILE A 64 -14.25 4.97 21.68
CA ILE A 64 -13.18 4.55 20.75
C ILE A 64 -13.00 3.03 20.78
N SER A 65 -12.93 2.43 21.97
CA SER A 65 -12.77 0.98 22.13
C SER A 65 -13.95 0.21 21.52
N THR A 66 -15.17 0.71 21.73
CA THR A 66 -16.40 0.09 21.22
C THR A 66 -16.48 0.17 19.70
N VAL A 67 -16.17 1.33 19.11
CA VAL A 67 -16.11 1.51 17.65
C VAL A 67 -15.02 0.65 17.03
N LYS A 68 -13.81 0.65 17.62
CA LYS A 68 -12.68 -0.17 17.16
C LYS A 68 -13.05 -1.65 17.15
N HIS A 69 -13.71 -2.15 18.20
CA HIS A 69 -14.15 -3.54 18.27
C HIS A 69 -15.09 -3.91 17.11
N GLU A 70 -16.12 -3.10 16.85
CA GLU A 70 -17.07 -3.39 15.75
C GLU A 70 -16.43 -3.27 14.36
N ILE A 71 -15.52 -2.33 14.16
CA ILE A 71 -14.79 -2.18 12.88
C ILE A 71 -13.83 -3.35 12.66
N HIS A 72 -13.15 -3.85 13.69
CA HIS A 72 -12.30 -5.04 13.57
C HIS A 72 -13.08 -6.30 13.19
N ALA A 73 -14.35 -6.39 13.57
CA ALA A 73 -15.26 -7.47 13.19
C ALA A 73 -15.89 -7.28 11.79
N CYS A 74 -15.67 -6.13 11.13
CA CYS A 74 -16.25 -5.83 9.82
C CYS A 74 -15.68 -6.73 8.72
N LYS A 75 -16.56 -7.50 8.06
CA LYS A 75 -16.17 -8.41 6.98
C LYS A 75 -15.58 -7.66 5.78
N THR A 76 -16.12 -6.50 5.41
CA THR A 76 -15.62 -5.68 4.30
C THR A 76 -14.19 -5.21 4.56
N CYS A 77 -13.94 -4.61 5.73
CA CYS A 77 -12.59 -4.19 6.11
C CYS A 77 -11.61 -5.36 6.24
N ARG A 78 -12.07 -6.53 6.70
CA ARG A 78 -11.20 -7.71 6.79
C ARG A 78 -10.79 -8.22 5.40
N LYS A 79 -11.68 -8.17 4.41
CA LYS A 79 -11.38 -8.55 3.02
C LYS A 79 -10.46 -7.54 2.32
N GLN A 80 -10.64 -6.26 2.60
CA GLN A 80 -9.85 -5.18 2.02
C GLN A 80 -8.50 -4.95 2.72
N ARG A 81 -8.33 -5.49 3.94
CA ARG A 81 -7.04 -5.41 4.64
C ARG A 81 -6.00 -6.15 3.80
N PRO A 82 -4.89 -5.48 3.43
CA PRO A 82 -3.78 -6.18 2.80
C PRO A 82 -3.31 -7.26 3.77
N ILE A 83 -3.21 -8.49 3.27
CA ILE A 83 -2.48 -9.52 3.99
C ILE A 83 -1.03 -9.04 3.93
N ALA A 84 -0.48 -8.64 5.08
CA ALA A 84 0.95 -8.44 5.21
C ALA A 84 1.60 -9.82 5.10
N VAL A 85 1.74 -10.32 3.87
CA VAL A 85 2.60 -11.45 3.59
C VAL A 85 3.99 -10.89 3.78
N GLN A 86 4.62 -11.20 4.91
CA GLN A 86 6.06 -11.06 5.02
C GLN A 86 6.64 -12.02 4.00
N ALA A 87 6.98 -11.51 2.82
CA ALA A 87 7.71 -12.28 1.85
C ALA A 87 9.02 -12.71 2.54
N PRO A 88 9.36 -14.00 2.56
CA PRO A 88 10.65 -14.42 3.07
C PRO A 88 11.72 -13.70 2.26
N VAL A 89 12.60 -12.97 2.95
CA VAL A 89 13.74 -12.31 2.31
C VAL A 89 14.71 -13.42 1.94
N ALA A 90 14.76 -13.77 0.65
CA ALA A 90 15.73 -14.73 0.16
C ALA A 90 17.15 -14.17 0.31
N LEU A 91 18.11 -15.03 0.63
CA LEU A 91 19.52 -14.65 0.63
C LEU A 91 19.93 -14.21 -0.77
N ILE A 92 20.75 -13.16 -0.85
CA ILE A 92 21.32 -12.69 -2.10
C ILE A 92 22.23 -13.79 -2.67
N HIS A 93 22.07 -14.13 -3.95
CA HIS A 93 22.90 -15.14 -4.61
C HIS A 93 24.38 -14.73 -4.61
N ASN A 94 25.30 -15.68 -4.39
CA ASN A 94 26.75 -15.41 -4.28
C ASN A 94 27.32 -14.63 -5.48
N ASN A 95 26.80 -14.86 -6.69
CA ASN A 95 27.21 -14.10 -7.90
C ASN A 95 26.93 -12.58 -7.80
N ARG A 96 26.05 -12.13 -6.92
CA ARG A 96 25.81 -10.70 -6.64
C ARG A 96 26.70 -10.15 -5.52
N LEU A 97 27.44 -11.01 -4.83
CA LEU A 97 28.37 -10.65 -3.75
C LEU A 97 29.83 -10.59 -4.24
N GLN A 98 30.12 -11.03 -5.47
CA GLN A 98 31.45 -11.01 -6.05
C GLN A 98 31.84 -9.60 -6.50
N PHE A 99 32.48 -8.86 -5.59
CA PHE A 99 32.88 -7.47 -5.77
C PHE A 99 34.22 -7.28 -6.51
N GLN A 100 35.05 -8.31 -6.60
CA GLN A 100 36.42 -8.25 -7.12
C GLN A 100 36.62 -9.00 -8.46
N ALA A 101 35.58 -9.09 -9.28
CA ALA A 101 35.66 -9.79 -10.56
C ALA A 101 36.16 -8.86 -11.69
N PHE A 102 36.90 -9.40 -12.66
CA PHE A 102 37.30 -8.67 -13.88
C PHE A 102 36.07 -8.17 -14.65
N PRO A 103 36.18 -7.07 -15.44
CA PRO A 103 35.09 -6.61 -16.29
C PRO A 103 34.51 -7.75 -17.13
N PHE A 104 33.18 -7.82 -17.23
CA PHE A 104 32.42 -8.87 -17.95
C PHE A 104 32.47 -10.29 -17.37
N ALA A 105 33.12 -10.53 -16.22
CA ALA A 105 33.10 -11.83 -15.56
C ALA A 105 31.69 -12.24 -15.08
N SER A 106 30.85 -11.26 -14.74
CA SER A 106 29.43 -11.43 -14.45
C SER A 106 28.66 -10.30 -15.11
N CYS A 107 27.74 -10.66 -16.02
CA CYS A 107 26.89 -9.70 -16.72
C CYS A 107 25.43 -9.99 -16.44
N GLY A 108 24.67 -8.95 -16.10
CA GLY A 108 23.21 -8.98 -16.17
C GLY A 108 22.76 -8.78 -17.62
N MET A 109 21.80 -9.58 -18.07
CA MET A 109 21.14 -9.44 -19.37
C MET A 109 19.66 -9.17 -19.13
N ASP A 110 19.13 -8.10 -19.70
CA ASP A 110 17.70 -7.78 -19.66
C ASP A 110 17.16 -7.55 -21.07
N TYR A 111 15.91 -7.96 -21.31
CA TYR A 111 15.26 -7.88 -22.61
C TYR A 111 13.96 -7.13 -22.50
N PHE A 112 13.75 -6.14 -23.37
CA PHE A 112 12.57 -5.31 -23.34
C PHE A 112 12.01 -5.06 -24.74
N GLY A 113 10.69 -5.00 -24.82
CA GLY A 113 9.92 -4.95 -26.06
C GLY A 113 8.69 -5.87 -26.01
N PRO A 114 8.02 -6.13 -27.16
CA PRO A 114 8.34 -5.64 -28.50
C PRO A 114 7.95 -4.18 -28.74
N PHE A 115 8.85 -3.41 -29.33
CA PHE A 115 8.53 -2.11 -29.93
C PHE A 115 8.03 -2.30 -31.35
N VAL A 116 6.78 -1.92 -31.60
CA VAL A 116 6.17 -1.99 -32.93
C VAL A 116 6.62 -0.78 -33.74
N ILE A 117 7.44 -1.04 -34.76
CA ILE A 117 7.94 0.00 -35.68
C ILE A 117 7.02 0.13 -36.89
N SER A 118 6.36 -0.96 -37.27
CA SER A 118 5.35 -0.99 -38.32
C SER A 118 4.46 -2.23 -38.14
N ARG A 119 3.32 -2.30 -38.84
CA ARG A 119 2.35 -3.42 -38.78
C ARG A 119 2.97 -4.81 -38.91
N LYS A 120 4.14 -4.94 -39.58
CA LYS A 120 4.87 -6.20 -39.77
C LYS A 120 6.27 -6.22 -39.12
N ARG A 121 6.68 -5.18 -38.39
CA ARG A 121 8.05 -5.04 -37.86
C ARG A 121 8.03 -4.77 -36.36
N LYS A 122 8.59 -5.71 -35.60
CA LYS A 122 8.87 -5.58 -34.18
C LYS A 122 10.38 -5.52 -33.97
N ARG A 123 10.81 -4.74 -32.97
CA ARG A 123 12.18 -4.76 -32.45
C ARG A 123 12.16 -4.98 -30.96
N TRP A 124 13.28 -5.48 -30.48
CA TRP A 124 13.52 -5.63 -29.06
C TRP A 124 14.89 -5.08 -28.74
N GLY A 125 14.99 -4.51 -27.55
CA GLY A 125 16.26 -4.09 -26.99
C GLY A 125 16.77 -5.18 -26.06
N LEU A 126 18.06 -5.47 -26.17
CA LEU A 126 18.79 -6.27 -25.19
C LEU A 126 19.77 -5.35 -24.47
N ILE A 127 19.73 -5.33 -23.14
CA ILE A 127 20.63 -4.58 -22.28
C ILE A 127 21.60 -5.56 -21.65
N PHE A 128 22.89 -5.31 -21.85
CA PHE A 128 23.94 -5.92 -21.04
C PHE A 128 24.44 -4.93 -20.00
N MET A 129 24.55 -5.38 -18.76
CA MET A 129 25.13 -4.62 -17.66
C MET A 129 26.24 -5.44 -17.03
N SER A 130 27.48 -4.91 -17.07
CA SER A 130 28.59 -5.42 -16.28
C SER A 130 28.77 -4.52 -15.06
N HIS A 131 29.01 -5.12 -13.90
CA HIS A 131 29.55 -4.39 -12.75
C HIS A 131 31.08 -4.40 -12.87
N HIS A 132 31.73 -3.25 -12.64
CA HIS A 132 33.17 -3.17 -12.50
C HIS A 132 33.50 -2.09 -11.49
N GLU A 133 34.24 -2.46 -10.44
CA GLU A 133 34.89 -1.51 -9.54
C GLU A 133 36.38 -1.55 -9.83
N SER A 134 36.94 -0.42 -10.25
CA SER A 134 38.36 -0.33 -10.60
C SER A 134 39.22 -0.10 -9.37
N ASP A 135 40.15 -1.05 -9.18
CA ASP A 135 41.47 -0.92 -8.59
C ASP A 135 41.62 -0.93 -7.04
N PRO A 136 42.37 -1.89 -6.46
CA PRO A 136 42.81 -1.83 -5.06
C PRO A 136 43.72 -0.64 -4.70
N SER A 137 44.08 0.23 -5.66
CA SER A 137 44.94 1.41 -5.44
C SER A 137 44.23 2.72 -5.03
N GLY A 138 42.90 2.73 -4.90
CA GLY A 138 42.15 3.85 -4.28
C GLY A 138 41.82 5.03 -5.21
N GLY A 139 41.91 4.86 -6.53
CA GLY A 139 41.41 5.85 -7.50
C GLY A 139 39.90 5.75 -7.69
N LEU A 140 39.15 6.80 -7.34
CA LEU A 140 37.72 6.92 -7.62
C LEU A 140 37.47 7.05 -9.13
N TYR A 141 37.22 5.93 -9.82
CA TYR A 141 36.45 5.98 -11.06
C TYR A 141 34.99 5.67 -10.74
N PRO A 142 34.04 6.47 -11.23
CA PRO A 142 32.63 6.20 -11.02
C PRO A 142 32.28 4.85 -11.64
N ASN A 143 31.51 4.03 -10.94
CA ASN A 143 30.95 2.75 -11.42
C ASN A 143 30.51 2.86 -12.89
N GLU A 144 31.37 2.44 -13.82
CA GLU A 144 31.09 2.55 -15.25
C GLU A 144 30.21 1.38 -15.68
N TYR A 145 28.90 1.58 -15.62
CA TYR A 145 27.94 0.69 -16.24
C TYR A 145 27.99 0.87 -17.77
N ARG A 146 28.64 -0.05 -18.48
CA ARG A 146 28.55 -0.09 -19.95
C ARG A 146 27.25 -0.77 -20.37
N ILE A 147 26.27 0.05 -20.72
CA ILE A 147 25.01 -0.41 -21.33
C ILE A 147 25.25 -0.58 -22.83
N VAL A 148 25.24 -1.81 -23.32
CA VAL A 148 25.23 -2.10 -24.76
C VAL A 148 23.81 -2.48 -25.16
N VAL A 149 23.18 -1.66 -26.01
CA VAL A 149 21.83 -1.93 -26.53
C VAL A 149 21.94 -2.56 -27.91
N PHE A 150 21.50 -3.81 -28.03
CA PHE A 150 21.35 -4.46 -29.33
C PHE A 150 19.90 -4.39 -29.80
N SER A 151 19.70 -3.91 -31.02
CA SER A 151 18.42 -3.97 -31.71
C SER A 151 18.30 -5.34 -32.40
N LEU A 152 17.56 -6.26 -31.80
CA LEU A 152 17.30 -7.55 -32.43
C LEU A 152 16.13 -7.43 -33.42
N ARG A 153 16.39 -7.85 -34.66
CA ARG A 153 15.34 -8.07 -35.67
C ARG A 153 14.92 -9.52 -35.52
N ALA A 154 13.66 -9.78 -35.17
CA ALA A 154 13.16 -11.15 -35.24
C ALA A 154 13.21 -11.61 -36.70
N PHE A 155 14.15 -12.50 -37.00
CA PHE A 155 13.98 -13.43 -38.09
C PHE A 155 12.96 -14.45 -37.59
N TYR A 156 11.69 -14.23 -37.92
CA TYR A 156 10.72 -15.32 -37.89
C TYR A 156 11.14 -16.33 -38.98
N SER A 157 12.10 -17.21 -38.70
CA SER A 157 12.09 -18.53 -39.31
C SER A 157 11.21 -19.40 -38.44
N LYS A 158 10.09 -19.86 -39.00
CA LYS A 158 9.28 -20.93 -38.41
C LYS A 158 10.20 -22.06 -37.93
N ALA A 159 10.29 -22.26 -36.63
CA ALA A 159 10.83 -23.47 -36.03
C ALA A 159 10.22 -23.61 -34.64
N TRP A 160 9.40 -24.67 -34.50
CA TRP A 160 8.62 -25.14 -33.36
C TRP A 160 7.34 -24.37 -33.05
#